data_AF-A0A4U9VRK7-F1
#
_entry.id   AF-A0A4U9VRK7-F1
#
_cell.length_a   1.000
_cell.length_b   1.000
_cell.length_c   1.000
_cell.angle_alpha   90.00
_cell.angle_beta   90.00
_cell.angle_gamma   90.00
#
_symmetry.space_group_name_H-M   'P 1'
#
loop_
_entity.id
_entity.type
_entity.pdbx_description
1 polymer ?
#
loop_
_entity_poly.entity_id
_entity_poly.type
_entity_poly.pdbx_seq_one_letter_code
_entity_poly.pdbx_strand_id
1 'polypeptide(L)'
;MNKDILPQGDYIRQLLVKSNVTNANINFLMREKGVFLGHNEKNNSVPLLMKSVISPRDYSVLYDTQKTKEESIKYRTSSIKCNSDFDFTDIFDTAIDLHTLIVDKHTYKPNYKIIGNPTFYFEDENTAIFEYQIERENLLSDWTNNKTYHNGAITLKKVSEQDIQISVQQNSTSKETFEVNNLIMNVVKEKLFQKSIVSSNDDIITVKFNHFDNSSRIKFFYSFASDFNIYLEFKSITDIDVYLDENVESHNDVKIFLDEIDNLKLNGKGLQNHILLNKVEYFPKLIFGAVKFRYKLNYSGIEGFAIINLGFPDYVKSKDENSDFQISIDLVLSKQDKNQKTDNAIRKKLLELFEIKKVESYEKFKII
;
A
#
# COMPACT_ATOMS: atom_id res chain seq x y z
N MET A 1 -1.87 12.18 26.00
CA MET A 1 -2.69 12.10 27.23
C MET A 1 -2.76 10.64 27.64
N ASN A 2 -1.70 10.10 28.25
CA ASN A 2 -1.61 8.69 28.64
C ASN A 2 -0.90 8.60 29.99
N LYS A 3 -1.69 8.58 31.06
CA LYS A 3 -1.38 8.03 32.38
C LYS A 3 -2.71 8.03 33.16
N ASP A 4 -3.06 6.87 33.69
CA ASP A 4 -4.14 6.65 34.68
C ASP A 4 -5.59 6.48 34.18
N ILE A 5 -5.81 5.68 33.13
CA ILE A 5 -7.15 5.12 32.87
C ILE A 5 -7.09 3.59 33.06
N LEU A 6 -7.95 3.07 33.94
CA LEU A 6 -8.28 1.64 34.04
C LEU A 6 -9.54 1.39 33.20
N PRO A 7 -9.39 0.94 31.94
CA PRO A 7 -10.53 0.83 31.04
C PRO A 7 -11.39 -0.38 31.46
N GLN A 8 -12.65 -0.11 31.81
CA GLN A 8 -13.62 -1.10 32.29
C GLN A 8 -15.03 -0.81 31.76
N GLY A 9 -15.91 -1.82 31.76
CA GLY A 9 -17.32 -1.64 31.42
C GLY A 9 -17.56 -1.13 30.00
N ASP A 10 -18.39 -0.11 29.85
CA ASP A 10 -18.80 0.38 28.52
C ASP A 10 -17.64 0.99 27.72
N TYR A 11 -16.65 1.57 28.42
CA TYR A 11 -15.45 2.14 27.80
C TYR A 11 -14.67 1.09 26.99
N ILE A 12 -14.61 -0.16 27.47
CA ILE A 12 -13.92 -1.22 26.75
C ILE A 12 -14.78 -1.89 25.69
N ARG A 13 -16.11 -1.88 25.88
CA ARG A 13 -17.07 -2.40 24.90
C ARG A 13 -16.87 -1.73 23.53
N GLN A 14 -16.72 -0.40 23.53
CA GLN A 14 -16.51 0.37 22.29
C GLN A 14 -15.28 -0.10 21.51
N LEU A 15 -14.19 -0.49 22.20
CA LEU A 15 -13.00 -1.05 21.56
C LEU A 15 -13.21 -2.49 21.09
N LEU A 16 -13.81 -3.35 21.93
CA LEU A 16 -13.93 -4.79 21.67
C LEU A 16 -14.98 -5.13 20.58
N VAL A 17 -16.02 -4.31 20.45
CA VAL A 17 -17.10 -4.53 19.47
C VAL A 17 -16.65 -4.20 18.05
N LYS A 18 -15.67 -3.31 17.87
CA LYS A 18 -15.15 -2.90 16.54
C LYS A 18 -14.74 -4.11 15.69
N SER A 19 -15.15 -4.11 14.42
CA SER A 19 -14.90 -5.20 13.46
C SER A 19 -13.41 -5.55 13.33
N ASN A 20 -12.52 -4.59 13.49
CA ASN A 20 -11.08 -4.78 13.35
C ASN A 20 -10.50 -5.73 14.43
N VAL A 21 -11.04 -5.68 15.64
CA VAL A 21 -10.71 -6.61 16.74
C VAL A 21 -11.44 -7.93 16.47
N THR A 22 -10.72 -8.99 16.10
CA THR A 22 -11.37 -10.25 15.73
C THR A 22 -11.71 -11.11 16.95
N ASN A 23 -12.58 -12.11 16.77
CA ASN A 23 -12.81 -13.16 17.77
C ASN A 23 -11.48 -13.79 18.22
N ALA A 24 -10.54 -14.01 17.30
CA ALA A 24 -9.23 -14.58 17.63
C ALA A 24 -8.42 -13.69 18.57
N ASN A 25 -8.44 -12.36 18.37
CA ASN A 25 -7.75 -11.41 19.26
C ASN A 25 -8.36 -11.44 20.67
N ILE A 26 -9.69 -11.43 20.76
CA ILE A 26 -10.42 -11.48 22.04
C ILE A 26 -10.15 -12.79 22.78
N ASN A 27 -10.21 -13.92 22.07
CA ASN A 27 -9.96 -15.23 22.66
C ASN A 27 -8.50 -15.40 23.09
N PHE A 28 -7.56 -14.82 22.35
CA PHE A 28 -6.15 -14.79 22.77
C PHE A 28 -5.99 -14.07 24.10
N LEU A 29 -6.57 -12.86 24.22
CA LEU A 29 -6.52 -12.08 25.47
C LEU A 29 -7.19 -12.82 26.64
N MET A 30 -8.34 -13.46 26.41
CA MET A 30 -9.03 -14.26 27.42
C MET A 30 -8.18 -15.43 27.89
N ARG A 31 -7.50 -16.13 26.96
CA ARG A 31 -6.60 -17.24 27.28
C ARG A 31 -5.36 -16.80 28.06
N GLU A 32 -4.77 -15.65 27.74
CA GLU A 32 -3.67 -15.09 28.55
C GLU A 32 -4.11 -14.78 29.99
N LYS A 33 -5.39 -14.46 30.19
CA LYS A 33 -6.01 -14.30 31.51
C LYS A 33 -6.49 -15.62 32.13
N GLY A 34 -6.23 -16.76 31.49
CA GLY A 34 -6.63 -18.09 31.97
C GLY A 34 -8.12 -18.42 31.78
N VAL A 35 -8.86 -17.63 30.99
CA VAL A 35 -10.29 -17.85 30.74
C VAL A 35 -10.49 -18.57 29.40
N PHE A 36 -11.15 -19.72 29.46
CA PHE A 36 -11.48 -20.54 28.29
C PHE A 36 -12.99 -20.58 28.08
N LEU A 37 -13.43 -20.20 26.89
CA LEU A 37 -14.84 -20.21 26.50
C LEU A 37 -15.10 -21.36 25.53
N GLY A 38 -16.20 -22.07 25.73
CA GLY A 38 -16.68 -23.07 24.76
C GLY A 38 -17.19 -22.42 23.46
N HIS A 39 -17.75 -21.21 23.57
CA HIS A 39 -18.23 -20.41 22.45
C HIS A 39 -17.40 -19.13 22.29
N ASN A 40 -16.67 -19.06 21.18
CA ASN A 40 -15.62 -18.08 20.89
C ASN A 40 -16.12 -16.79 20.21
N GLU A 41 -17.42 -16.54 20.24
CA GLU A 41 -18.06 -15.39 19.60
C GLU A 41 -17.96 -14.12 20.46
N LYS A 42 -17.96 -12.95 19.81
CA LYS A 42 -17.93 -11.65 20.51
C LYS A 42 -19.07 -11.50 21.51
N ASN A 43 -20.27 -11.96 21.16
CA ASN A 43 -21.45 -11.82 21.99
C ASN A 43 -21.29 -12.49 23.36
N ASN A 44 -20.46 -13.54 23.46
CA ASN A 44 -20.20 -14.25 24.71
C ASN A 44 -18.95 -13.74 25.43
N SER A 45 -17.91 -13.39 24.67
CA SER A 45 -16.60 -13.01 25.20
C SER A 45 -16.52 -11.55 25.65
N VAL A 46 -17.16 -10.62 24.93
CA VAL A 46 -17.13 -9.18 25.23
C VAL A 46 -17.76 -8.86 26.59
N PRO A 47 -18.95 -9.38 26.95
CA PRO A 47 -19.54 -9.11 28.27
C PRO A 47 -18.66 -9.55 29.44
N LEU A 48 -17.88 -10.63 29.28
CA LEU A 48 -16.97 -11.13 30.30
C LEU A 48 -15.76 -10.21 30.48
N LEU A 49 -15.20 -9.72 29.36
CA LEU A 49 -14.14 -8.72 29.38
C LEU A 49 -14.61 -7.37 29.94
N MET A 50 -15.84 -6.95 29.66
CA MET A 50 -16.43 -5.72 30.22
C MET A 50 -16.55 -5.78 31.75
N LYS A 51 -16.80 -6.97 32.30
CA LYS A 51 -16.85 -7.22 33.75
C LYS A 51 -15.47 -7.39 34.38
N SER A 52 -14.42 -7.39 33.57
CA SER A 52 -13.03 -7.53 34.00
C SER A 52 -12.31 -6.19 33.89
N VAL A 53 -11.28 -6.01 34.72
CA VAL A 53 -10.36 -4.87 34.54
C VAL A 53 -9.30 -5.27 33.52
N ILE A 54 -9.17 -4.50 32.44
CA ILE A 54 -8.12 -4.72 31.44
C ILE A 54 -6.90 -3.88 31.81
N SER A 55 -5.73 -4.51 31.78
CA SER A 55 -4.50 -3.81 32.14
C SER A 55 -4.17 -2.75 31.08
N PRO A 56 -3.48 -1.65 31.43
CA PRO A 56 -3.06 -0.64 30.45
C PRO A 56 -2.23 -1.22 29.29
N ARG A 57 -1.46 -2.28 29.56
CA ARG A 57 -0.70 -3.01 28.55
C ARG A 57 -1.62 -3.73 27.57
N ASP A 58 -2.57 -4.51 28.07
CA ASP A 58 -3.53 -5.25 27.24
C ASP A 58 -4.40 -4.30 26.41
N TYR A 59 -4.78 -3.17 27.00
CA TYR A 59 -5.49 -2.11 26.31
C TYR A 59 -4.67 -1.55 25.14
N SER A 60 -3.39 -1.25 25.38
CA SER A 60 -2.48 -0.78 24.32
C SER A 60 -2.35 -1.80 23.19
N VAL A 61 -2.23 -3.10 23.52
CA VAL A 61 -2.16 -4.18 22.51
C VAL A 61 -3.44 -4.26 21.66
N LEU A 62 -4.62 -4.17 22.28
CA LEU A 62 -5.89 -4.16 21.56
C LEU A 62 -6.04 -2.90 20.69
N TYR A 63 -5.63 -1.75 21.23
CA TYR A 63 -5.65 -0.46 20.54
C TYR A 63 -4.71 -0.45 19.32
N ASP A 64 -3.48 -0.95 19.47
CA ASP A 64 -2.53 -1.09 18.38
C ASP A 64 -2.99 -2.09 17.32
N THR A 65 -3.70 -3.16 17.73
CA THR A 65 -4.33 -4.12 16.80
C THR A 65 -5.41 -3.46 15.96
N GLN A 66 -6.16 -2.51 16.54
CA GLN A 66 -7.11 -1.70 15.78
C GLN A 66 -6.38 -0.84 14.73
N LYS A 67 -5.30 -0.16 15.15
CA LYS A 67 -4.53 0.76 14.31
C LYS A 67 -3.79 0.06 13.17
N THR A 68 -3.16 -1.08 13.44
CA THR A 68 -2.35 -1.82 12.45
C THR A 68 -3.14 -2.41 11.29
N LYS A 69 -4.45 -2.65 11.43
CA LYS A 69 -5.30 -3.05 10.29
C LYS A 69 -5.74 -1.89 9.41
N GLU A 70 -5.71 -0.66 9.92
CA GLU A 70 -6.15 0.53 9.18
C GLU A 70 -5.02 1.17 8.37
N GLU A 71 -3.75 0.86 8.65
CA GLU A 71 -2.57 1.55 8.09
C GLU A 71 -1.64 0.63 7.27
N SER A 72 -2.18 -0.09 6.28
CA SER A 72 -1.31 -0.70 5.24
C SER A 72 -0.73 0.40 4.34
N ILE A 73 0.60 0.48 4.26
CA ILE A 73 1.29 1.50 3.45
C ILE A 73 1.18 1.11 1.99
N LYS A 74 0.64 2.02 1.18
CA LYS A 74 0.57 1.87 -0.27
C LYS A 74 1.68 2.67 -0.92
N TYR A 75 2.38 2.01 -1.83
CA TYR A 75 3.47 2.57 -2.60
C TYR A 75 2.99 2.82 -4.02
N ARG A 76 3.08 4.08 -4.45
CA ARG A 76 3.01 4.47 -5.86
C ARG A 76 4.38 4.95 -6.29
N THR A 77 4.79 4.58 -7.48
CA THR A 77 6.13 4.86 -7.96
C THR A 77 6.12 5.33 -9.40
N SER A 78 6.68 6.52 -9.60
CA SER A 78 6.85 7.16 -10.91
C SER A 78 8.34 7.38 -11.17
N SER A 79 8.76 7.36 -12.42
CA SER A 79 10.13 7.71 -12.83
C SER A 79 10.11 9.00 -13.62
N ILE A 80 10.98 9.95 -13.30
CA ILE A 80 11.11 11.22 -14.05
C ILE A 80 12.44 11.20 -14.78
N LYS A 81 12.42 11.25 -16.11
CA LYS A 81 13.62 11.42 -16.92
C LYS A 81 14.09 12.87 -16.84
N CYS A 82 15.36 13.07 -16.53
CA CYS A 82 15.96 14.39 -16.43
C CYS A 82 16.95 14.60 -17.58
N ASN A 83 16.99 15.82 -18.10
CA ASN A 83 17.83 16.20 -19.23
C ASN A 83 19.19 16.76 -18.82
N SER A 84 19.40 17.01 -17.53
CA SER A 84 20.64 17.53 -16.95
C SER A 84 20.85 16.99 -15.53
N ASP A 85 22.11 16.95 -15.11
CA ASP A 85 22.48 16.65 -13.72
C ASP A 85 22.29 17.88 -12.83
N PHE A 86 21.92 17.61 -11.57
CA PHE A 86 21.55 18.63 -10.59
C PHE A 86 21.78 18.12 -9.18
N ASP A 87 22.13 18.96 -8.22
CA ASP A 87 22.10 18.56 -6.82
C ASP A 87 20.67 18.74 -6.26
N PHE A 88 20.20 17.76 -5.48
CA PHE A 88 18.91 17.86 -4.79
C PHE A 88 18.88 19.07 -3.83
N THR A 89 20.02 19.38 -3.24
CA THR A 89 20.18 20.49 -2.31
C THR A 89 19.88 21.84 -2.99
N ASP A 90 20.31 22.02 -4.23
CA ASP A 90 20.10 23.25 -5.02
C ASP A 90 18.65 23.49 -5.46
N ILE A 91 17.81 22.46 -5.40
CA ILE A 91 16.41 22.49 -5.83
C ILE A 91 15.47 22.59 -4.64
N PHE A 92 15.78 21.86 -3.56
CA PHE A 92 14.87 21.65 -2.45
C PHE A 92 15.21 22.46 -1.19
N ASP A 93 16.15 23.41 -1.27
CA ASP A 93 16.53 24.30 -0.16
C ASP A 93 15.37 25.14 0.41
N THR A 94 14.37 25.46 -0.43
CA THR A 94 13.20 26.23 0.00
C THR A 94 12.12 25.33 0.60
N ALA A 95 11.76 25.61 1.85
CA ALA A 95 10.63 24.99 2.55
C ALA A 95 9.32 25.10 1.73
N ILE A 96 8.56 24.02 1.69
CA ILE A 96 7.26 23.97 1.02
C ILE A 96 6.19 24.32 2.06
N ASP A 97 5.44 25.40 1.84
CA ASP A 97 4.29 25.74 2.69
C ASP A 97 3.06 24.90 2.29
N LEU A 98 2.99 23.71 2.89
CA LEU A 98 1.86 22.81 2.66
C LEU A 98 0.55 23.28 3.30
N HIS A 99 0.61 24.15 4.32
CA HIS A 99 -0.61 24.64 4.97
C HIS A 99 -1.38 25.53 4.00
N THR A 100 -0.68 26.46 3.33
CA THR A 100 -1.28 27.33 2.32
C THR A 100 -1.76 26.54 1.11
N LEU A 101 -0.97 25.59 0.60
CA LEU A 101 -1.39 24.75 -0.55
C LEU A 101 -2.66 23.92 -0.30
N ILE A 102 -2.86 23.44 0.94
CA ILE A 102 -4.10 22.74 1.30
C ILE A 102 -5.28 23.71 1.38
N VAL A 103 -5.09 24.88 1.98
CA VAL A 103 -6.16 25.89 2.10
C VAL A 103 -6.61 26.37 0.73
N ASP A 104 -5.69 26.65 -0.19
CA ASP A 104 -6.00 27.15 -1.53
C ASP A 104 -6.78 26.13 -2.38
N LYS A 105 -6.52 24.84 -2.16
CA LYS A 105 -7.19 23.76 -2.90
C LYS A 105 -8.60 23.47 -2.40
N HIS A 106 -8.87 23.69 -1.11
CA HIS A 106 -10.15 23.33 -0.50
C HIS A 106 -11.04 24.55 -0.28
N THR A 107 -12.23 24.54 -0.89
CA THR A 107 -13.25 25.59 -0.68
C THR A 107 -13.77 25.64 0.77
N TYR A 108 -13.72 24.52 1.48
CA TYR A 108 -14.14 24.39 2.87
C TYR A 108 -13.00 23.84 3.73
N LYS A 109 -12.99 24.17 5.03
CA LYS A 109 -11.95 23.69 5.94
C LYS A 109 -11.90 22.15 5.92
N PRO A 110 -10.76 21.53 5.53
CA PRO A 110 -10.65 20.09 5.50
C PRO A 110 -10.72 19.51 6.92
N ASN A 111 -11.15 18.26 7.01
CA ASN A 111 -11.20 17.50 8.27
C ASN A 111 -9.83 16.95 8.71
N TYR A 112 -8.74 17.44 8.10
CA TYR A 112 -7.39 17.06 8.45
C TYR A 112 -6.48 18.30 8.46
N LYS A 113 -5.37 18.20 9.19
CA LYS A 113 -4.32 19.22 9.24
C LYS A 113 -2.94 18.55 9.18
N ILE A 114 -1.98 19.24 8.60
CA ILE A 114 -0.58 18.81 8.67
C ILE A 114 -0.02 19.12 10.05
N ILE A 115 0.78 18.21 10.58
CA ILE A 115 1.49 18.39 11.84
C ILE A 115 2.89 18.91 11.52
N GLY A 116 3.20 20.09 12.06
CA GLY A 116 4.52 20.73 11.88
C GLY A 116 4.70 21.36 10.50
N ASN A 117 5.96 21.67 10.20
CA ASN A 117 6.42 22.25 8.93
C ASN A 117 7.45 21.29 8.32
N PRO A 118 7.00 20.24 7.63
CA PRO A 118 7.90 19.25 7.05
C PRO A 118 8.79 19.88 5.97
N THR A 119 10.04 19.44 5.91
CA THR A 119 11.05 19.90 4.94
C THR A 119 11.76 18.69 4.35
N PHE A 120 12.40 18.87 3.20
CA PHE A 120 13.24 17.82 2.63
C PHE A 120 14.45 17.59 3.53
N TYR A 121 14.76 16.32 3.76
CA TYR A 121 16.04 15.90 4.31
C TYR A 121 16.72 14.95 3.32
N PHE A 122 18.05 14.92 3.35
CA PHE A 122 18.86 14.14 2.43
C PHE A 122 19.50 12.98 3.20
N GLU A 123 19.24 11.76 2.77
CA GLU A 123 19.85 10.57 3.36
C GLU A 123 21.24 10.32 2.77
N ASP A 124 21.39 10.62 1.48
CA ASP A 124 22.64 10.64 0.72
C ASP A 124 22.56 11.67 -0.41
N GLU A 125 23.65 11.88 -1.16
CA GLU A 125 23.73 12.83 -2.29
C GLU A 125 22.70 12.52 -3.41
N ASN A 126 22.15 11.30 -3.43
CA ASN A 126 21.26 10.80 -4.46
C ASN A 126 19.83 10.56 -3.99
N THR A 127 19.51 10.86 -2.73
CA THR A 127 18.23 10.51 -2.09
C THR A 127 17.71 11.66 -1.25
N ALA A 128 16.66 12.32 -1.75
CA ALA A 128 15.91 13.33 -1.02
C ALA A 128 14.59 12.76 -0.51
N ILE A 129 14.26 13.01 0.75
CA ILE A 129 13.07 12.47 1.41
C ILE A 129 12.26 13.62 2.00
N PHE A 130 10.96 13.61 1.75
CA PHE A 130 9.98 14.51 2.36
C PHE A 130 8.96 13.70 3.14
N GLU A 131 9.08 13.68 4.47
CA GLU A 131 8.15 12.99 5.36
C GLU A 131 7.23 13.98 6.06
N TYR A 132 5.95 13.62 6.17
CA TYR A 132 4.97 14.42 6.88
C TYR A 132 3.94 13.52 7.57
N GLN A 133 3.24 14.11 8.53
CA GLN A 133 2.15 13.48 9.24
C GLN A 133 0.92 14.38 9.19
N ILE A 134 -0.24 13.79 8.93
CA ILE A 134 -1.53 14.47 9.03
C ILE A 134 -2.32 13.98 10.25
N GLU A 135 -2.95 14.91 10.96
CA GLU A 135 -3.97 14.62 11.96
C GLU A 135 -5.33 14.74 11.27
N ARG A 136 -6.06 13.63 11.17
CA ARG A 136 -7.42 13.60 10.64
C ARG A 136 -8.41 13.49 11.80
N GLU A 137 -9.40 14.37 11.80
CA GLU A 137 -10.51 14.33 12.73
C GLU A 137 -11.70 13.59 12.12
N ASN A 138 -12.21 12.59 12.84
CA ASN A 138 -13.42 11.87 12.47
C ASN A 138 -14.52 12.23 13.46
N LEU A 139 -15.45 13.06 12.99
CA LEU A 139 -16.59 13.54 13.78
C LEU A 139 -17.60 12.44 14.12
N LEU A 140 -17.57 11.31 13.41
CA LEU A 140 -18.48 10.18 13.58
C LEU A 140 -17.90 9.06 14.47
N SER A 141 -16.62 9.14 14.85
CA SER A 141 -16.01 8.15 15.75
C SER A 141 -16.27 8.46 17.21
N ASP A 142 -16.18 7.41 18.04
CA ASP A 142 -16.34 7.51 19.49
C ASP A 142 -15.47 8.62 20.10
N TRP A 143 -15.96 9.23 21.18
CA TRP A 143 -15.29 10.30 21.94
C TRP A 143 -13.81 10.01 22.29
N THR A 144 -13.46 8.72 22.44
CA THR A 144 -12.11 8.30 22.82
C THR A 144 -11.12 8.28 21.66
N ASN A 145 -11.56 8.32 20.40
CA ASN A 145 -10.68 8.17 19.24
C ASN A 145 -11.17 9.01 18.03
N ASN A 146 -11.41 10.29 18.25
CA ASN A 146 -11.81 11.22 17.19
C ASN A 146 -10.66 11.68 16.29
N LYS A 147 -9.41 11.34 16.62
CA LYS A 147 -8.22 11.75 15.85
C LYS A 147 -7.41 10.53 15.42
N THR A 148 -7.10 10.50 14.14
CA THR A 148 -6.22 9.50 13.54
C THR A 148 -5.01 10.18 12.93
N TYR A 149 -3.86 9.51 12.98
CA TYR A 149 -2.59 10.05 12.51
C TYR A 149 -2.12 9.23 11.34
N HIS A 150 -1.91 9.87 10.20
CA HIS A 150 -1.54 9.21 8.95
C HIS A 150 -0.22 9.77 8.47
N ASN A 151 0.69 8.88 8.11
CA ASN A 151 2.02 9.27 7.63
C ASN A 151 2.05 9.22 6.12
N GLY A 152 2.67 10.23 5.51
CA GLY A 152 2.98 10.26 4.09
C GLY A 152 4.45 10.55 3.87
N ALA A 153 4.99 10.05 2.77
CA ALA A 153 6.37 10.32 2.40
C ALA A 153 6.49 10.40 0.88
N ILE A 154 7.36 11.29 0.41
CA ILE A 154 7.86 11.34 -0.96
C ILE A 154 9.37 11.11 -0.91
N THR A 155 9.83 10.03 -1.53
CA THR A 155 11.26 9.76 -1.70
C THR A 155 11.64 9.96 -3.15
N LEU A 156 12.60 10.82 -3.40
CA LEU A 156 13.22 11.08 -4.71
C LEU A 156 14.59 10.40 -4.70
N LYS A 157 14.81 9.44 -5.60
CA LYS A 157 16.10 8.75 -5.72
C LYS A 157 16.64 8.80 -7.14
N LYS A 158 17.89 9.22 -7.31
CA LYS A 158 18.60 9.14 -8.60
C LYS A 158 19.04 7.71 -8.90
N VAL A 159 18.68 7.20 -10.07
CA VAL A 159 18.95 5.79 -10.46
C VAL A 159 20.25 5.64 -11.28
N SER A 160 20.71 6.66 -12.03
CA SER A 160 22.00 6.61 -12.73
C SER A 160 22.55 8.01 -13.09
N GLU A 161 23.88 8.11 -13.29
CA GLU A 161 24.57 9.36 -13.72
C GLU A 161 24.44 9.66 -15.24
N GLN A 162 24.08 8.67 -16.06
CA GLN A 162 24.04 8.82 -17.54
C GLN A 162 22.63 9.12 -18.08
N ASP A 163 21.60 8.50 -17.51
CA ASP A 163 20.18 8.81 -17.70
C ASP A 163 19.60 9.08 -16.31
N ILE A 164 19.53 10.34 -15.92
CA ILE A 164 19.10 10.73 -14.57
C ILE A 164 17.60 10.48 -14.46
N GLN A 165 17.24 9.32 -13.94
CA GLN A 165 15.87 8.97 -13.61
C GLN A 165 15.65 9.18 -12.12
N ILE A 166 14.67 10.01 -11.77
CA ILE A 166 14.22 10.18 -10.39
C ILE A 166 13.09 9.18 -10.15
N SER A 167 13.34 8.15 -9.35
CA SER A 167 12.27 7.33 -8.80
C SER A 167 11.57 8.11 -7.69
N VAL A 168 10.28 8.38 -7.86
CA VAL A 168 9.45 9.03 -6.87
C VAL A 168 8.55 8.02 -6.20
N GLN A 169 8.80 7.75 -4.92
CA GLN A 169 7.97 6.85 -4.13
C GLN A 169 7.03 7.64 -3.24
N GLN A 170 5.72 7.47 -3.45
CA GLN A 170 4.68 8.04 -2.62
C GLN A 170 4.15 6.98 -1.66
N ASN A 171 4.37 7.21 -0.37
CA ASN A 171 3.79 6.40 0.70
C ASN A 171 2.49 7.06 1.15
N SER A 172 1.39 6.32 1.14
CA SER A 172 0.11 6.81 1.66
C SER A 172 -0.57 5.75 2.52
N THR A 173 -1.07 6.17 3.68
CA THR A 173 -1.89 5.35 4.56
C THR A 173 -3.38 5.72 4.46
N SER A 174 -3.71 6.83 3.81
CA SER A 174 -5.08 7.35 3.67
C SER A 174 -5.32 8.06 2.32
N LYS A 175 -6.57 8.41 2.03
CA LYS A 175 -6.90 9.22 0.83
C LYS A 175 -6.33 10.63 0.92
N GLU A 176 -6.37 11.21 2.12
CA GLU A 176 -5.87 12.56 2.42
C GLU A 176 -4.35 12.62 2.32
N THR A 177 -3.63 11.59 2.79
CA THR A 177 -2.16 11.50 2.57
C THR A 177 -1.84 11.41 1.08
N PHE A 178 -2.59 10.64 0.29
CA PHE A 178 -2.40 10.64 -1.17
C PHE A 178 -2.64 12.02 -1.80
N GLU A 179 -3.64 12.76 -1.33
CA GLU A 179 -3.91 14.10 -1.80
C GLU A 179 -2.73 15.05 -1.56
N VAL A 180 -2.17 15.02 -0.35
CA VAL A 180 -0.99 15.82 0.02
C VAL A 180 0.24 15.39 -0.79
N ASN A 181 0.42 14.09 -1.04
CA ASN A 181 1.50 13.61 -1.91
C ASN A 181 1.40 14.18 -3.32
N ASN A 182 0.19 14.29 -3.88
CA ASN A 182 -0.01 14.88 -5.21
C ASN A 182 0.29 16.39 -5.22
N LEU A 183 -0.04 17.11 -4.14
CA LEU A 183 0.33 18.51 -3.98
C LEU A 183 1.85 18.69 -3.95
N ILE A 184 2.55 17.94 -3.11
CA ILE A 184 4.02 17.99 -3.03
C ILE A 184 4.63 17.61 -4.38
N MET A 185 4.12 16.58 -5.05
CA MET A 185 4.57 16.17 -6.37
C MET A 185 4.43 17.29 -7.40
N ASN A 186 3.31 18.03 -7.40
CA ASN A 186 3.14 19.16 -8.32
C ASN A 186 4.18 20.26 -8.05
N VAL A 187 4.45 20.58 -6.78
CA VAL A 187 5.51 21.54 -6.42
C VAL A 187 6.89 21.04 -6.87
N VAL A 188 7.18 19.75 -6.68
CA VAL A 188 8.42 19.12 -7.15
C VAL A 188 8.54 19.25 -8.68
N LYS A 189 7.48 18.96 -9.43
CA LYS A 189 7.44 19.13 -10.89
C LYS A 189 7.69 20.57 -11.29
N GLU A 190 6.99 21.53 -10.68
CA GLU A 190 7.15 22.96 -10.97
C GLU A 190 8.59 23.43 -10.72
N LYS A 191 9.22 23.01 -9.62
CA LYS A 191 10.63 23.32 -9.33
C LYS A 191 11.58 22.71 -10.37
N LEU A 192 11.35 21.48 -10.79
CA LEU A 192 12.15 20.81 -11.83
C LEU A 192 11.99 21.49 -13.20
N PHE A 193 10.78 21.93 -13.55
CA PHE A 193 10.51 22.70 -14.77
C PHE A 193 11.16 24.09 -14.74
N GLN A 194 11.04 24.83 -13.63
CA GLN A 194 11.64 26.16 -13.48
C GLN A 194 13.17 26.13 -13.63
N LYS A 195 13.80 25.04 -13.17
CA LYS A 195 15.25 24.82 -13.32
C LYS A 195 15.64 24.20 -14.67
N SER A 196 14.71 24.00 -15.59
CA SER A 196 14.92 23.39 -16.91
C SER A 196 15.53 21.98 -16.87
N ILE A 197 15.34 21.26 -15.78
CA ILE A 197 15.83 19.88 -15.60
C ILE A 197 14.96 18.90 -16.38
N VAL A 198 13.67 19.22 -16.50
CA VAL A 198 12.67 18.47 -17.25
C VAL A 198 12.09 19.39 -18.32
N SER A 199 11.90 18.87 -19.53
CA SER A 199 11.47 19.69 -20.68
C SER A 199 10.00 19.52 -21.02
N SER A 200 9.37 18.41 -20.63
CA SER A 200 7.95 18.14 -20.87
C SER A 200 7.32 17.27 -19.78
N ASN A 201 5.98 17.29 -19.68
CA ASN A 201 5.27 16.38 -18.76
C ASN A 201 5.38 14.91 -19.17
N ASP A 202 5.78 14.63 -20.42
CA ASP A 202 5.97 13.28 -20.97
C ASP A 202 7.23 12.59 -20.43
N ASP A 203 8.13 13.36 -19.81
CA ASP A 203 9.34 12.83 -19.17
C ASP A 203 9.02 12.03 -17.88
N ILE A 204 7.76 12.06 -17.42
CA ILE A 204 7.31 11.34 -16.23
C ILE A 204 6.67 10.01 -16.62
N ILE A 205 7.44 8.94 -16.49
CA ILE A 205 7.02 7.56 -16.71
C ILE A 205 6.27 7.08 -15.46
N THR A 206 4.95 6.97 -15.57
CA THR A 206 4.08 6.34 -14.56
C THR A 206 3.39 5.14 -15.18
N VAL A 207 3.37 4.01 -14.48
CA VAL A 207 2.72 2.78 -14.97
C VAL A 207 1.21 2.91 -14.76
N LYS A 208 0.45 3.06 -15.84
CA LYS A 208 -1.01 3.19 -15.82
C LYS A 208 -1.70 1.96 -16.38
N PHE A 209 -2.97 1.78 -16.03
CA PHE A 209 -3.77 0.64 -16.47
C PHE A 209 -3.94 0.58 -18.00
N ASN A 210 -4.16 1.74 -18.64
CA ASN A 210 -4.32 1.88 -20.09
C ASN A 210 -3.03 1.75 -20.91
N HIS A 211 -1.86 1.64 -20.28
CA HIS A 211 -0.60 1.35 -20.99
C HIS A 211 -0.50 -0.11 -21.44
N PHE A 212 -1.48 -0.94 -21.09
CA PHE A 212 -1.54 -2.36 -21.39
C PHE A 212 -2.90 -2.74 -21.95
N ASP A 213 -2.92 -3.73 -22.85
CA ASP A 213 -4.12 -4.53 -23.14
C ASP A 213 -4.25 -5.65 -22.09
N ASN A 214 -5.36 -6.38 -22.13
CA ASN A 214 -5.62 -7.43 -21.16
C ASN A 214 -4.53 -8.52 -21.16
N SER A 215 -4.01 -8.89 -22.33
CA SER A 215 -3.00 -9.94 -22.47
C SER A 215 -1.61 -9.53 -21.97
N SER A 216 -1.15 -8.35 -22.36
CA SER A 216 0.09 -7.74 -21.91
C SER A 216 0.06 -7.41 -20.43
N ARG A 217 -1.09 -6.96 -19.90
CA ARG A 217 -1.29 -6.71 -18.45
C ARG A 217 -1.13 -8.00 -17.64
N ILE A 218 -1.72 -9.10 -18.10
CA ILE A 218 -1.55 -10.42 -17.45
C ILE A 218 -0.09 -10.86 -17.48
N LYS A 219 0.59 -10.72 -18.64
CA LYS A 219 2.02 -11.02 -18.77
C LYS A 219 2.89 -10.13 -17.87
N PHE A 220 2.53 -8.85 -17.73
CA PHE A 220 3.19 -7.92 -16.82
C PHE A 220 3.07 -8.39 -15.36
N PHE A 221 1.87 -8.76 -14.89
CA PHE A 221 1.72 -9.34 -13.55
C PHE A 221 2.50 -10.65 -13.39
N TYR A 222 2.46 -11.55 -14.37
CA TYR A 222 3.19 -12.82 -14.31
C TYR A 222 4.70 -12.68 -14.40
N SER A 223 5.22 -11.55 -14.86
CA SER A 223 6.67 -11.27 -14.79
C SER A 223 7.19 -11.28 -13.35
N PHE A 224 6.33 -11.04 -12.36
CA PHE A 224 6.64 -11.11 -10.94
C PHE A 224 6.48 -12.53 -10.38
N ALA A 225 5.81 -13.46 -11.07
CA ALA A 225 5.67 -14.86 -10.63
C ALA A 225 6.96 -15.68 -10.85
N SER A 226 8.12 -15.14 -10.46
CA SER A 226 9.44 -15.74 -10.64
C SER A 226 10.41 -15.31 -9.54
N ASP A 227 11.50 -16.05 -9.40
CA ASP A 227 12.61 -15.73 -8.51
C ASP A 227 13.46 -14.64 -9.16
N PHE A 228 13.03 -13.38 -9.04
CA PHE A 228 13.74 -12.25 -9.65
C PHE A 228 14.88 -11.70 -8.77
N ASN A 229 15.08 -12.23 -7.56
CA ASN A 229 16.16 -11.80 -6.65
C ASN A 229 16.61 -12.93 -5.71
N ILE A 230 17.87 -12.89 -5.27
CA ILE A 230 18.46 -13.81 -4.29
C ILE A 230 17.74 -13.88 -2.93
N TYR A 231 17.05 -12.82 -2.52
CA TYR A 231 16.37 -12.73 -1.22
C TYR A 231 14.94 -13.29 -1.26
N LEU A 232 14.37 -13.49 -2.46
CA LEU A 232 12.97 -13.84 -2.65
C LEU A 232 12.84 -15.11 -3.51
N GLU A 233 12.23 -16.13 -2.93
CA GLU A 233 11.87 -17.36 -3.64
C GLU A 233 10.33 -17.37 -3.81
N PHE A 234 9.86 -17.28 -5.04
CA PHE A 234 8.44 -17.31 -5.38
C PHE A 234 7.83 -18.66 -4.98
N LYS A 235 6.67 -18.60 -4.33
CA LYS A 235 5.91 -19.79 -3.92
C LYS A 235 4.62 -19.95 -4.70
N SER A 236 3.79 -18.91 -4.71
CA SER A 236 2.50 -18.98 -5.39
C SER A 236 1.83 -17.64 -5.53
N ILE A 237 0.89 -17.58 -6.48
CA ILE A 237 -0.17 -16.57 -6.49
C ILE A 237 -1.27 -17.07 -5.55
N THR A 238 -1.65 -16.24 -4.57
CA THR A 238 -2.63 -16.60 -3.53
C THR A 238 -4.01 -16.01 -3.79
N ASP A 239 -4.06 -14.81 -4.36
CA ASP A 239 -5.31 -14.09 -4.63
C ASP A 239 -5.21 -13.38 -5.99
N ILE A 240 -6.27 -13.42 -6.78
CA ILE A 240 -6.42 -12.63 -8.01
C ILE A 240 -7.83 -12.04 -8.06
N ASP A 241 -7.90 -10.74 -8.31
CA ASP A 241 -9.13 -10.04 -8.66
C ASP A 241 -9.24 -9.98 -10.19
N VAL A 242 -10.19 -10.73 -10.74
CA VAL A 242 -10.42 -10.86 -12.19
C VAL A 242 -11.77 -10.25 -12.53
N TYR A 243 -11.80 -9.46 -13.59
CA TYR A 243 -13.00 -8.91 -14.22
C TYR A 243 -13.07 -9.39 -15.65
N LEU A 244 -14.26 -9.34 -16.24
CA LEU A 244 -14.44 -9.67 -17.64
C LEU A 244 -14.55 -8.39 -18.47
N ASP A 245 -13.94 -8.42 -19.65
CA ASP A 245 -14.07 -7.35 -20.63
C ASP A 245 -15.37 -7.53 -21.40
N GLU A 246 -16.30 -6.59 -21.26
CA GLU A 246 -17.61 -6.62 -21.94
C GLU A 246 -17.47 -6.55 -23.47
N ASN A 247 -16.38 -5.98 -23.99
CA ASN A 247 -16.18 -5.75 -25.42
C ASN A 247 -15.54 -6.92 -26.16
N VAL A 248 -15.08 -7.95 -25.43
CA VAL A 248 -14.40 -9.11 -26.00
C VAL A 248 -15.31 -10.33 -25.90
N GLU A 249 -15.42 -11.15 -26.94
CA GLU A 249 -16.16 -12.41 -26.83
C GLU A 249 -15.38 -13.45 -26.03
N SER A 250 -16.07 -14.15 -25.13
CA SER A 250 -15.53 -15.29 -24.41
C SER A 250 -15.19 -16.42 -25.38
N HIS A 251 -14.07 -17.11 -25.15
CA HIS A 251 -13.74 -18.33 -25.90
C HIS A 251 -14.84 -19.40 -25.71
N ASN A 252 -15.18 -20.13 -26.79
CA ASN A 252 -16.32 -21.05 -26.83
C ASN A 252 -16.41 -22.00 -25.62
N ASP A 253 -15.28 -22.57 -25.22
CA ASP A 253 -15.19 -23.54 -24.12
C ASP A 253 -15.59 -23.01 -22.73
N VAL A 254 -15.47 -21.69 -22.52
CA VAL A 254 -15.74 -21.04 -21.22
C VAL A 254 -16.84 -19.99 -21.33
N LYS A 255 -17.44 -19.82 -22.52
CA LYS A 255 -18.44 -18.79 -22.82
C LYS A 255 -19.64 -18.82 -21.88
N ILE A 256 -20.24 -20.00 -21.69
CA ILE A 256 -21.39 -20.17 -20.80
C ILE A 256 -21.04 -19.78 -19.35
N PHE A 257 -19.83 -20.13 -18.89
CA PHE A 257 -19.41 -19.84 -17.51
C PHE A 257 -19.04 -18.37 -17.31
N LEU A 258 -18.35 -17.76 -18.28
CA LEU A 258 -17.87 -16.39 -18.17
C LEU A 258 -18.96 -15.36 -18.47
N ASP A 259 -19.87 -15.62 -19.41
CA ASP A 259 -20.90 -14.65 -19.78
C ASP A 259 -21.94 -14.40 -18.67
N GLU A 260 -22.02 -15.28 -17.66
CA GLU A 260 -22.89 -15.13 -16.47
C GLU A 260 -22.19 -14.45 -15.27
N ILE A 261 -20.92 -14.07 -15.38
CA ILE A 261 -20.11 -13.58 -14.26
C ILE A 261 -19.55 -12.17 -14.54
N ASP A 262 -19.92 -11.19 -13.71
CA ASP A 262 -19.37 -9.83 -13.83
C ASP A 262 -17.92 -9.72 -13.29
N ASN A 263 -17.66 -10.36 -12.14
CA ASN A 263 -16.37 -10.35 -11.48
C ASN A 263 -16.09 -11.64 -10.71
N LEU A 264 -14.81 -11.98 -10.59
CA LEU A 264 -14.34 -13.20 -9.96
C LEU A 264 -13.16 -12.89 -9.04
N LYS A 265 -13.34 -13.14 -7.75
CA LYS A 265 -12.25 -13.11 -6.77
C LYS A 265 -11.77 -14.53 -6.51
N LEU A 266 -10.61 -14.88 -7.05
CA LEU A 266 -10.02 -16.19 -6.89
C LEU A 266 -9.04 -16.18 -5.72
N ASN A 267 -9.28 -17.04 -4.74
CA ASN A 267 -8.38 -17.25 -3.59
C ASN A 267 -7.93 -18.72 -3.58
N GLY A 268 -6.63 -18.99 -3.52
CA GLY A 268 -6.12 -20.34 -3.63
C GLY A 268 -4.66 -20.51 -3.22
N LYS A 269 -4.15 -21.73 -3.37
CA LYS A 269 -2.75 -22.08 -3.15
C LYS A 269 -2.15 -22.53 -4.48
N GLY A 270 -1.73 -21.57 -5.31
CA GLY A 270 -1.13 -21.86 -6.62
C GLY A 270 -2.01 -21.50 -7.81
N LEU A 271 -2.63 -20.30 -7.79
CA LEU A 271 -3.56 -19.87 -8.84
C LEU A 271 -2.92 -19.76 -10.24
N GLN A 272 -1.59 -19.66 -10.32
CA GLN A 272 -0.86 -19.67 -11.59
C GLN A 272 -1.12 -20.92 -12.46
N ASN A 273 -1.51 -22.04 -11.83
CA ASN A 273 -1.79 -23.30 -12.53
C ASN A 273 -3.27 -23.46 -12.92
N HIS A 274 -4.14 -22.51 -12.54
CA HIS A 274 -5.57 -22.60 -12.79
C HIS A 274 -5.87 -22.48 -14.28
N ILE A 275 -6.83 -23.26 -14.79
CA ILE A 275 -7.09 -23.37 -16.24
C ILE A 275 -7.46 -22.03 -16.89
N LEU A 276 -8.23 -21.20 -16.18
CA LEU A 276 -8.61 -19.85 -16.64
C LEU A 276 -7.42 -18.88 -16.69
N LEU A 277 -6.39 -19.13 -15.88
CA LEU A 277 -5.30 -18.20 -15.64
C LEU A 277 -4.00 -18.61 -16.35
N ASN A 278 -3.91 -19.86 -16.83
CA ASN A 278 -2.74 -20.40 -17.52
C ASN A 278 -2.88 -20.37 -19.06
N LYS A 279 -4.11 -20.45 -19.58
CA LYS A 279 -4.33 -20.47 -21.03
C LYS A 279 -4.38 -19.06 -21.62
N VAL A 280 -3.43 -18.76 -22.50
CA VAL A 280 -3.28 -17.45 -23.18
C VAL A 280 -4.52 -17.08 -24.01
N GLU A 281 -5.24 -18.08 -24.53
CA GLU A 281 -6.48 -17.90 -25.30
C GLU A 281 -7.58 -17.15 -24.53
N TYR A 282 -7.55 -17.22 -23.19
CA TYR A 282 -8.55 -16.56 -22.36
C TYR A 282 -8.15 -15.14 -21.97
N PHE A 283 -6.87 -14.79 -22.10
CA PHE A 283 -6.34 -13.52 -21.62
C PHE A 283 -7.01 -12.27 -22.21
N PRO A 284 -7.41 -12.24 -23.51
CA PRO A 284 -8.10 -11.08 -24.06
C PRO A 284 -9.40 -10.72 -23.32
N LYS A 285 -10.13 -11.70 -22.78
CA LYS A 285 -11.38 -11.48 -22.05
C LYS A 285 -11.15 -11.12 -20.58
N LEU A 286 -9.99 -11.45 -20.02
CA LEU A 286 -9.72 -11.36 -18.59
C LEU A 286 -8.98 -10.06 -18.24
N ILE A 287 -9.56 -9.30 -17.32
CA ILE A 287 -8.99 -8.07 -16.80
C ILE A 287 -8.48 -8.32 -15.38
N PHE A 288 -7.17 -8.33 -15.19
CA PHE A 288 -6.57 -8.45 -13.87
C PHE A 288 -6.56 -7.08 -13.17
N GLY A 289 -7.32 -6.97 -12.09
CA GLY A 289 -7.37 -5.77 -11.25
C GLY A 289 -6.28 -5.75 -10.19
N ALA A 290 -6.08 -6.87 -9.49
CA ALA A 290 -5.02 -7.02 -8.49
C ALA A 290 -4.57 -8.47 -8.36
N VAL A 291 -3.29 -8.68 -8.05
CA VAL A 291 -2.66 -9.99 -7.89
C VAL A 291 -1.81 -10.00 -6.63
N LYS A 292 -2.03 -11.02 -5.79
CA LYS A 292 -1.26 -11.22 -4.56
C LYS A 292 -0.27 -12.37 -4.72
N PHE A 293 1.01 -12.05 -4.62
CA PHE A 293 2.12 -12.97 -4.72
C PHE A 293 2.66 -13.31 -3.34
N ARG A 294 3.02 -14.56 -3.12
CA ARG A 294 3.69 -15.02 -1.91
C ARG A 294 5.09 -15.49 -2.23
N TYR A 295 6.07 -14.88 -1.57
CA TYR A 295 7.48 -15.25 -1.63
C TYR A 295 7.94 -15.75 -0.27
N LYS A 296 8.85 -16.73 -0.26
CA LYS A 296 9.69 -17.01 0.89
C LYS A 296 10.82 -15.98 0.88
N LEU A 297 11.01 -15.33 2.02
CA LEU A 297 12.01 -14.29 2.23
C LEU A 297 13.19 -14.89 2.99
N ASN A 298 14.41 -14.62 2.51
CA ASN A 298 15.64 -14.82 3.26
C ASN A 298 16.53 -13.58 3.09
N TYR A 299 16.61 -12.74 4.12
CA TYR A 299 17.41 -11.51 4.09
C TYR A 299 18.25 -11.39 5.35
N SER A 300 19.58 -11.36 5.21
CA SER A 300 20.52 -11.22 6.34
C SER A 300 20.29 -12.23 7.48
N GLY A 301 19.93 -13.47 7.15
CA GLY A 301 19.64 -14.53 8.13
C GLY A 301 18.22 -14.50 8.70
N ILE A 302 17.39 -13.53 8.31
CA ILE A 302 15.98 -13.45 8.70
C ILE A 302 15.14 -14.21 7.68
N GLU A 303 14.47 -15.26 8.16
CA GLU A 303 13.54 -16.06 7.35
C GLU A 303 12.08 -15.65 7.60
N GLY A 304 11.27 -15.67 6.54
CA GLY A 304 9.85 -15.39 6.63
C GLY A 304 9.14 -15.51 5.29
N PHE A 305 7.98 -14.84 5.19
CA PHE A 305 7.27 -14.66 3.94
C PHE A 305 7.04 -13.19 3.65
N ALA A 306 7.23 -12.80 2.39
CA ALA A 306 6.79 -11.52 1.85
C ALA A 306 5.53 -11.76 1.00
N ILE A 307 4.44 -11.11 1.36
CA ILE A 307 3.17 -11.14 0.63
C ILE A 307 3.03 -9.80 -0.07
N ILE A 308 2.92 -9.83 -1.39
CA ILE A 308 3.07 -8.64 -2.22
C ILE A 308 1.84 -8.52 -3.08
N ASN A 309 1.11 -7.42 -2.88
CA ASN A 309 -0.11 -7.12 -3.60
C ASN A 309 0.20 -6.05 -4.66
N LEU A 310 0.03 -6.43 -5.92
CA LEU A 310 0.22 -5.57 -7.08
C LEU A 310 -1.13 -5.33 -7.74
N GLY A 311 -1.45 -4.11 -8.14
CA GLY A 311 -2.72 -3.88 -8.83
C GLY A 311 -3.01 -2.44 -9.23
N PHE A 312 -4.17 -2.28 -9.85
CA PHE A 312 -4.76 -1.01 -10.29
C PHE A 312 -6.06 -0.76 -9.50
N PRO A 313 -5.96 -0.29 -8.26
CA PRO A 313 -7.10 -0.29 -7.34
C PRO A 313 -8.17 0.75 -7.69
N ASP A 314 -7.83 1.78 -8.46
CA ASP A 314 -8.81 2.77 -8.91
C ASP A 314 -9.63 2.22 -10.10
N TYR A 315 -9.03 1.36 -10.93
CA TYR A 315 -9.77 0.53 -11.89
C TYR A 315 -10.73 -0.44 -11.19
N VAL A 316 -10.26 -1.14 -10.14
CA VAL A 316 -11.07 -2.08 -9.36
C VAL A 316 -12.31 -1.42 -8.73
N LYS A 317 -12.20 -0.15 -8.30
CA LYS A 317 -13.28 0.55 -7.58
C LYS A 317 -14.23 1.31 -8.50
N SER A 318 -13.71 1.97 -9.53
CA SER A 318 -14.47 2.91 -10.34
C SER A 318 -14.24 2.75 -11.84
N LYS A 319 -13.59 1.65 -12.27
CA LYS A 319 -13.26 1.37 -13.68
C LYS A 319 -12.46 2.50 -14.35
N ASP A 320 -11.65 3.22 -13.57
CA ASP A 320 -10.79 4.28 -14.09
C ASP A 320 -9.61 3.68 -14.87
N GLU A 321 -9.59 3.90 -16.18
CA GLU A 321 -8.53 3.42 -17.08
C GLU A 321 -7.19 4.15 -16.87
N ASN A 322 -7.20 5.31 -16.21
CA ASN A 322 -6.00 6.04 -15.83
C ASN A 322 -5.47 5.62 -14.46
N SER A 323 -5.99 4.54 -13.87
CA SER A 323 -5.54 4.03 -12.56
C SER A 323 -4.03 3.80 -12.56
N ASP A 324 -3.35 4.39 -11.57
CA ASP A 324 -1.94 4.15 -11.32
C ASP A 324 -1.70 2.77 -10.73
N PHE A 325 -0.57 2.17 -11.10
CA PHE A 325 -0.08 0.93 -10.50
C PHE A 325 0.32 1.15 -9.04
N GLN A 326 -0.13 0.25 -8.16
CA GLN A 326 0.13 0.29 -6.73
C GLN A 326 0.75 -1.01 -6.24
N ILE A 327 1.68 -0.86 -5.29
CA ILE A 327 2.37 -1.96 -4.60
C ILE A 327 2.05 -1.86 -3.11
N SER A 328 1.77 -2.99 -2.48
CA SER A 328 1.67 -3.13 -1.02
C SER A 328 2.44 -4.38 -0.60
N ILE A 329 3.24 -4.28 0.47
CA ILE A 329 4.09 -5.37 0.97
C ILE A 329 3.73 -5.67 2.42
N ASP A 330 3.27 -6.89 2.66
CA ASP A 330 3.01 -7.44 3.99
C ASP A 330 4.09 -8.47 4.33
N LEU A 331 4.85 -8.22 5.40
CA LEU A 331 5.88 -9.14 5.87
C LEU A 331 5.37 -10.03 7.01
N VAL A 332 5.59 -11.33 6.88
CA VAL A 332 5.31 -12.35 7.89
C VAL A 332 6.64 -12.92 8.37
N LEU A 333 7.19 -12.29 9.41
CA LEU A 333 8.48 -12.66 10.01
C LEU A 333 8.30 -13.54 11.27
N SER A 334 9.38 -14.21 11.67
CA SER A 334 9.45 -14.95 12.93
C SER A 334 9.21 -14.01 14.13
N LYS A 335 8.71 -14.55 15.26
CA LYS A 335 8.46 -13.73 16.48
C LYS A 335 9.72 -13.08 17.03
N GLN A 336 10.89 -13.69 16.83
CA GLN A 336 12.16 -13.20 17.36
C GLN A 336 12.71 -12.03 16.54
N ASP A 337 12.41 -12.00 15.24
CA ASP A 337 12.90 -10.99 14.30
C ASP A 337 11.89 -9.86 14.04
N LYS A 338 10.70 -9.94 14.65
CA LYS A 338 9.61 -8.97 14.46
C LYS A 338 9.87 -7.68 15.23
N ASN A 339 10.69 -6.81 14.66
CA ASN A 339 10.92 -5.44 15.08
C ASN A 339 10.56 -4.48 13.93
N GLN A 340 9.92 -3.35 14.24
CA GLN A 340 9.58 -2.29 13.27
C GLN A 340 10.79 -1.78 12.48
N LYS A 341 11.96 -1.64 13.10
CA LYS A 341 13.19 -1.22 12.39
C LYS A 341 13.59 -2.21 11.32
N THR A 342 13.57 -3.50 11.66
CA THR A 342 13.91 -4.60 10.76
C THR A 342 12.90 -4.73 9.62
N ASP A 343 11.60 -4.65 9.94
CA ASP A 343 10.51 -4.67 8.97
C ASP A 343 10.64 -3.50 7.97
N ASN A 344 10.90 -2.28 8.45
CA ASN A 344 11.14 -1.12 7.58
C ASN A 344 12.37 -1.27 6.69
N ALA A 345 13.49 -1.78 7.23
CA ALA A 345 14.72 -1.99 6.47
C ALA A 345 14.52 -3.02 5.35
N ILE A 346 13.87 -4.15 5.66
CA ILE A 346 13.52 -5.18 4.67
C ILE A 346 12.57 -4.59 3.63
N ARG A 347 11.50 -3.90 4.03
CA ARG A 347 10.53 -3.30 3.09
C ARG A 347 11.19 -2.32 2.14
N LYS A 348 12.03 -1.40 2.66
CA LYS A 348 12.78 -0.45 1.83
C LYS A 348 13.62 -1.20 0.79
N LYS A 349 14.34 -2.25 1.21
CA LYS A 349 15.17 -3.01 0.28
C LYS A 349 14.35 -3.77 -0.77
N LEU A 350 13.24 -4.37 -0.37
CA LEU A 350 12.35 -5.06 -1.31
C LEU A 350 11.77 -4.08 -2.32
N LEU A 351 11.31 -2.90 -1.89
CA LEU A 351 10.75 -1.89 -2.79
C LEU A 351 11.75 -1.47 -3.86
N GLU A 352 13.01 -1.22 -3.52
CA GLU A 352 14.05 -0.92 -4.51
C GLU A 352 14.16 -2.01 -5.60
N LEU A 353 14.12 -3.27 -5.19
CA LEU A 353 14.20 -4.41 -6.10
C LEU A 353 12.94 -4.55 -6.96
N PHE A 354 11.77 -4.29 -6.37
CA PHE A 354 10.50 -4.26 -7.10
C PHE A 354 10.44 -3.14 -8.12
N GLU A 355 11.01 -1.97 -7.81
CA GLU A 355 11.06 -0.86 -8.75
C GLU A 355 11.87 -1.19 -9.99
N ILE A 356 13.07 -1.77 -9.82
CA ILE A 356 13.90 -2.23 -10.94
C ILE A 356 13.10 -3.22 -11.80
N LYS A 357 12.53 -4.25 -11.17
CA LYS A 357 11.74 -5.27 -11.87
C LYS A 357 10.51 -4.68 -12.57
N LYS A 358 9.84 -3.72 -11.94
CA LYS A 358 8.66 -3.04 -12.49
C LYS A 358 9.02 -2.27 -13.75
N VAL A 359 10.12 -1.50 -13.74
CA VAL A 359 10.57 -0.74 -14.90
C VAL A 359 10.95 -1.67 -16.06
N GLU A 360 11.73 -2.72 -15.79
CA GLU A 360 12.09 -3.74 -16.79
C GLU A 360 10.85 -4.40 -17.42
N SER A 361 9.90 -4.82 -16.59
CA SER A 361 8.67 -5.46 -17.06
C SER A 361 7.75 -4.48 -17.79
N TYR A 362 7.69 -3.22 -17.35
CA TYR A 362 6.88 -2.19 -18.00
C TYR A 362 7.37 -1.92 -19.42
N GLU A 363 8.67 -1.71 -19.61
CA GLU A 363 9.26 -1.48 -20.94
C GLU A 363 9.03 -2.66 -21.89
N LYS A 364 8.99 -3.89 -21.37
CA LYS A 364 8.77 -5.10 -22.16
C LYS A 364 7.32 -5.31 -22.60
N PHE A 365 6.35 -4.89 -21.79
CA PHE A 365 4.94 -5.26 -21.98
C PHE A 365 4.00 -4.08 -22.26
N LYS A 366 4.45 -2.83 -22.17
CA LYS A 366 3.63 -1.68 -22.57
C LYS A 366 3.26 -1.77 -24.05
N ILE A 367 2.07 -1.28 -24.37
CA ILE A 367 1.64 -1.08 -25.76
C ILE A 367 2.21 0.26 -26.23
N ILE A 368 2.87 0.25 -27.40
CA ILE A 368 3.45 1.43 -28.04
C ILE A 368 2.34 2.38 -28.49
#